data_AF-A0A7C5U3Z5-F1
#
_entry.id   AF-A0A7C5U3Z5-F1
#
_cell.length_a   1.000
_cell.length_b   1.000
_cell.length_c   1.000
_cell.angle_alpha   90.00
_cell.angle_beta   90.00
_cell.angle_gamma   90.00
#
_symmetry.space_group_name_H-M   'P 1'
#
loop_
_entity.id
_entity.type
_entity.pdbx_description
1 polymer ?
#
loop_
_entity_poly.entity_id
_entity_poly.type
_entity_poly.pdbx_seq_one_letter_code
_entity_poly.pdbx_strand_id
1 'polypeptide(L)'
;SIICPSNKKDRVVLVLGVVISPEHRRELEKLGVNERIRLLHSILLKALLVCIDCKIAVKPAISDPQAIVINIEVFNEEIEKYGKHHFMKILYRLVNTYLAIVSGFNEWVPVVVSDKQHYYSYM
;
A
#
# COMPACT_ATOMS: atom_id res chain seq x y z
N SER A 1 -4.62 -4.42 8.89
CA SER A 1 -5.81 -4.71 9.71
C SER A 1 -6.59 -5.87 9.15
N ILE A 2 -7.22 -6.66 10.01
CA ILE A 2 -8.14 -7.75 9.66
C ILE A 2 -9.52 -7.32 10.15
N ILE A 3 -10.51 -7.29 9.26
CA ILE A 3 -11.85 -6.78 9.55
C ILE A 3 -12.89 -7.86 9.25
N CYS A 4 -13.77 -8.14 10.20
CA CYS A 4 -14.92 -9.02 10.01
C CYS A 4 -16.19 -8.14 9.92
N PRO A 5 -16.64 -7.75 8.72
CA PRO A 5 -17.77 -6.83 8.57
C PRO A 5 -19.06 -7.46 9.11
N SER A 6 -19.76 -6.71 9.96
CA SER A 6 -20.99 -7.18 10.63
C SER A 6 -22.12 -7.54 9.66
N ASN A 7 -22.16 -6.87 8.51
CA ASN A 7 -23.15 -7.08 7.45
C ASN A 7 -22.75 -8.12 6.39
N LYS A 8 -21.51 -8.65 6.42
CA LYS A 8 -20.99 -9.65 5.48
C LYS A 8 -20.15 -10.69 6.24
N LYS A 9 -20.83 -11.55 6.97
CA LYS A 9 -20.20 -12.55 7.86
C LYS A 9 -19.53 -13.71 7.13
N ASP A 10 -19.72 -13.82 5.82
CA ASP A 10 -19.18 -14.86 4.95
C ASP A 10 -17.70 -14.64 4.57
N ARG A 11 -17.14 -13.49 4.95
CA ARG A 11 -15.78 -13.11 4.56
C ARG A 11 -15.07 -12.30 5.64
N VAL A 12 -13.75 -12.32 5.55
CA VAL A 12 -12.84 -11.43 6.26
C VAL A 12 -12.24 -10.46 5.23
N VAL A 13 -12.14 -9.18 5.59
CA VAL A 13 -11.50 -8.17 4.76
C VAL A 13 -10.15 -7.83 5.37
N LEU A 14 -9.09 -8.11 4.61
CA LEU A 14 -7.75 -7.68 4.96
C LEU A 14 -7.52 -6.30 4.34
N VAL A 15 -7.17 -5.33 5.18
CA VAL A 15 -6.96 -3.94 4.76
C VAL A 15 -5.57 -3.50 5.17
N LEU A 16 -4.85 -2.91 4.23
CA LEU A 16 -3.55 -2.30 4.44
C LEU A 16 -3.60 -0.85 3.94
N GLY A 17 -3.31 0.09 4.83
CA GLY A 17 -3.14 1.49 4.49
C GLY A 17 -1.66 1.84 4.42
N VAL A 18 -1.27 2.51 3.35
CA VAL A 18 0.07 3.08 3.14
C VAL A 18 -0.06 4.59 3.17
N VAL A 19 0.35 5.22 4.25
CA VAL A 19 0.36 6.68 4.36
C VAL A 19 1.61 7.22 3.68
N ILE A 20 1.43 8.22 2.82
CA ILE A 20 2.56 8.88 2.14
C ILE A 20 3.16 9.90 3.11
N SER A 21 4.46 9.77 3.38
CA SER A 21 5.13 10.65 4.34
C SER A 21 5.15 12.11 3.86
N PRO A 22 5.26 13.09 4.78
CA PRO A 22 5.34 14.50 4.42
C PRO A 22 6.50 14.84 3.46
N GLU A 23 7.61 14.10 3.53
CA GLU A 23 8.77 14.23 2.64
C GLU A 23 8.38 13.86 1.21
N HIS A 24 7.84 12.66 1.01
CA HIS A 24 7.39 12.22 -0.30
C HIS A 24 6.27 13.10 -0.84
N ARG A 25 5.34 13.54 0.02
CA ARG A 25 4.28 14.49 -0.36
C ARG A 25 4.84 15.81 -0.88
N ARG A 26 5.81 16.41 -0.18
CA ARG A 26 6.47 17.65 -0.62
C ARG A 26 7.12 17.49 -1.98
N GLU A 27 7.74 16.35 -2.25
CA GLU A 27 8.27 16.09 -3.59
C GLU A 27 7.16 15.93 -4.63
N LEU A 28 6.07 15.21 -4.31
CA LEU A 28 4.93 15.03 -5.22
C LEU A 28 4.27 16.35 -5.58
N GLU A 29 4.22 17.29 -4.63
CA GLU A 29 3.66 18.63 -4.80
C GLU A 29 4.46 19.47 -5.82
N LYS A 30 5.76 19.19 -5.99
CA LYS A 30 6.60 19.85 -7.02
C LYS A 30 6.28 19.38 -8.44
N LEU A 31 5.71 18.19 -8.60
CA LEU A 31 5.29 17.66 -9.90
C LEU A 31 4.02 18.33 -10.38
N GLY A 32 3.92 18.53 -11.71
CA GLY A 32 2.65 18.85 -12.33
C GLY A 32 1.63 17.71 -12.15
N VAL A 33 0.34 18.03 -12.20
CA VAL A 33 -0.75 17.04 -11.98
C VAL A 33 -0.61 15.82 -12.89
N ASN A 34 -0.28 16.03 -14.17
CA ASN A 34 -0.10 14.94 -15.14
C ASN A 34 1.10 14.03 -14.82
N GLU A 35 2.20 14.60 -14.34
CA GLU A 35 3.40 13.84 -13.96
C GLU A 35 3.15 13.02 -12.71
N ARG A 36 2.47 13.63 -11.72
CA ARG A 36 2.02 12.95 -10.51
C ARG A 36 1.13 11.75 -10.83
N ILE A 37 0.17 11.92 -11.74
CA ILE A 37 -0.69 10.83 -12.21
C ILE A 37 0.14 9.72 -12.86
N ARG A 38 1.10 10.06 -13.72
CA ARG A 38 1.97 9.07 -14.39
C ARG A 38 2.83 8.28 -13.40
N LEU A 39 3.41 8.98 -12.41
CA LEU A 39 4.20 8.36 -11.36
C LEU A 39 3.34 7.37 -10.55
N LEU A 40 2.20 7.82 -10.03
CA LEU A 40 1.29 6.96 -9.27
C LEU A 40 0.80 5.79 -10.11
N HIS A 41 0.47 6.00 -11.38
CA HIS A 41 0.09 4.92 -12.28
C HIS A 41 1.19 3.85 -12.40
N SER A 42 2.46 4.26 -12.55
CA SER A 42 3.59 3.33 -12.60
C SER A 42 3.74 2.52 -11.30
N ILE A 43 3.62 3.17 -10.14
CA ILE A 43 3.68 2.51 -8.82
C ILE A 43 2.51 1.53 -8.66
N LEU A 44 1.29 1.95 -9.00
CA LEU A 44 0.08 1.14 -8.87
C LEU A 44 0.09 -0.06 -9.82
N LEU A 45 0.63 0.09 -11.03
CA LEU A 45 0.81 -1.04 -11.95
C LEU A 45 1.74 -2.11 -11.37
N LYS A 46 2.89 -1.70 -10.80
CA LYS A 46 3.80 -2.63 -10.11
C LYS A 46 3.09 -3.34 -8.95
N ALA A 47 2.28 -2.61 -8.18
CA ALA A 47 1.51 -3.16 -7.07
C ALA A 47 0.45 -4.18 -7.52
N LEU A 48 -0.26 -3.92 -8.61
CA LEU A 48 -1.27 -4.80 -9.19
C LEU A 48 -0.68 -6.10 -9.75
N LEU A 49 0.52 -6.06 -10.33
CA LEU A 49 1.20 -7.27 -10.80
C LEU A 49 1.53 -8.25 -9.65
N VAL A 50 1.73 -7.73 -8.44
CA VAL A 50 2.00 -8.54 -7.24
C VAL A 50 0.72 -9.09 -6.62
N CYS A 51 -0.37 -8.33 -6.68
CA CYS A 51 -1.68 -8.73 -6.14
C CYS A 51 -2.80 -8.36 -7.11
N ILE A 52 -3.09 -9.28 -8.04
CA ILE A 52 -4.05 -9.07 -9.14
C ILE A 52 -5.49 -8.95 -8.63
N ASP A 53 -5.75 -9.50 -7.45
CA ASP A 53 -7.05 -9.61 -6.78
C ASP A 53 -7.22 -8.54 -5.68
N CYS A 54 -6.20 -7.71 -5.45
CA CYS A 54 -6.29 -6.59 -4.53
C CYS A 54 -7.10 -5.44 -5.14
N LYS A 55 -8.01 -4.86 -4.34
CA LYS A 55 -8.60 -3.55 -4.64
C LYS A 55 -7.66 -2.49 -4.09
N ILE A 56 -7.10 -1.67 -4.99
CA ILE A 56 -6.15 -0.61 -4.62
C ILE A 56 -6.78 0.75 -4.94
N ALA A 57 -6.77 1.66 -3.97
CA ALA A 57 -7.33 3.00 -4.11
C ALA A 57 -6.39 4.05 -3.56
N VAL A 58 -6.24 5.17 -4.28
CA VAL A 58 -5.55 6.36 -3.79
C VAL A 58 -6.55 7.27 -3.08
N LYS A 59 -6.16 7.81 -1.92
CA LYS A 59 -6.98 8.69 -1.10
C LYS A 59 -6.25 10.02 -0.83
N PRO A 60 -6.98 11.15 -0.79
CA PRO A 60 -8.37 11.31 -1.21
C PRO A 60 -8.56 11.16 -2.74
N ALA A 61 -7.57 11.58 -3.54
CA ALA A 61 -7.60 11.50 -4.99
C ALA A 61 -6.18 11.30 -5.56
N ILE A 62 -6.08 10.85 -6.81
CA ILE A 62 -4.78 10.67 -7.49
C ILE A 62 -4.05 12.00 -7.74
N SER A 63 -4.80 13.10 -7.84
CA SER A 63 -4.26 14.44 -8.01
C SER A 63 -3.66 15.01 -6.73
N ASP A 64 -4.09 14.56 -5.55
CA ASP A 64 -3.54 14.94 -4.24
C ASP A 64 -3.47 13.70 -3.35
N PRO A 65 -2.45 12.84 -3.56
CA PRO A 65 -2.36 11.56 -2.88
C PRO A 65 -1.84 11.75 -1.45
N GLN A 66 -2.56 11.21 -0.46
CA GLN A 66 -2.16 11.21 0.95
C GLN A 66 -1.97 9.79 1.47
N ALA A 67 -2.75 8.85 0.95
CA ALA A 67 -2.61 7.44 1.28
C ALA A 67 -2.98 6.55 0.10
N ILE A 68 -2.47 5.32 0.12
CA ILE A 68 -2.91 4.24 -0.74
C ILE A 68 -3.50 3.16 0.15
N VAL A 69 -4.74 2.77 -0.15
CA VAL A 69 -5.46 1.72 0.58
C VAL A 69 -5.53 0.50 -0.31
N ILE A 70 -5.13 -0.64 0.24
CA ILE A 70 -5.16 -1.94 -0.40
C ILE A 70 -6.11 -2.80 0.42
N ASN A 71 -7.05 -3.46 -0.24
CA ASN A 71 -7.90 -4.42 0.43
C ASN A 71 -8.12 -5.68 -0.41
N ILE A 72 -8.25 -6.81 0.29
CA ILE A 72 -8.60 -8.11 -0.28
C ILE A 72 -9.65 -8.76 0.60
N GLU A 73 -10.61 -9.41 -0.04
CA GLU A 73 -11.66 -10.16 0.63
C GLU A 73 -11.28 -11.63 0.60
N VAL A 74 -11.37 -12.30 1.75
CA VAL A 74 -11.09 -13.73 1.89
C VAL A 74 -12.34 -14.39 2.39
N PHE A 75 -12.90 -15.32 1.62
CA PHE A 75 -14.14 -15.99 2.00
C PHE A 75 -13.88 -17.07 3.04
N ASN A 76 -14.79 -17.23 4.00
CA ASN A 76 -14.65 -18.25 5.04
C ASN A 76 -14.57 -19.66 4.44
N GLU A 77 -15.31 -19.91 3.36
CA GLU A 77 -15.27 -21.16 2.60
C GLU A 77 -13.85 -21.50 2.11
N GLU A 78 -13.08 -20.50 1.67
CA GLU A 78 -11.69 -20.70 1.23
C GLU A 78 -10.75 -20.97 2.43
N ILE A 79 -11.00 -20.29 3.55
CA ILE A 79 -10.23 -20.48 4.79
C ILE A 79 -10.47 -21.88 5.35
N GLU A 80 -11.71 -22.34 5.38
CA GLU A 80 -12.08 -23.68 5.85
C GLU A 80 -11.52 -24.77 4.93
N LYS A 81 -11.60 -24.56 3.62
CA LYS A 81 -11.14 -25.52 2.61
C LYS A 81 -9.62 -25.65 2.52
N TYR A 82 -8.90 -24.53 2.56
CA TYR A 82 -7.45 -24.50 2.31
C TYR A 82 -6.61 -24.22 3.57
N GLY A 83 -7.26 -23.83 4.67
CA GLY A 83 -6.65 -23.64 5.97
C GLY A 83 -5.67 -22.48 6.07
N LYS A 84 -4.84 -22.53 7.11
CA LYS A 84 -3.87 -21.49 7.49
C LYS A 84 -2.91 -21.11 6.35
N HIS A 85 -2.45 -22.07 5.56
CA HIS A 85 -1.46 -21.82 4.50
C HIS A 85 -1.98 -20.86 3.44
N HIS A 86 -3.24 -21.03 3.03
CA HIS A 86 -3.88 -20.15 2.07
C HIS A 86 -4.01 -18.71 2.61
N PHE A 87 -4.47 -18.57 3.85
CA PHE A 87 -4.56 -17.27 4.51
C PHE A 87 -3.19 -16.57 4.60
N MET A 88 -2.14 -17.31 4.97
CA MET A 88 -0.77 -16.77 5.02
C MET A 88 -0.26 -16.32 3.64
N LYS A 89 -0.57 -17.05 2.57
CA LYS A 89 -0.22 -16.62 1.21
C LYS A 89 -0.87 -15.29 0.85
N ILE A 90 -2.13 -15.09 1.23
CA ILE A 90 -2.83 -13.82 1.00
C ILE A 90 -2.19 -12.69 1.81
N LEU A 91 -1.83 -12.93 3.08
CA LEU A 91 -1.09 -11.96 3.89
C LEU A 91 0.25 -11.58 3.25
N TYR A 92 1.02 -12.57 2.76
CA TYR A 92 2.28 -12.29 2.09
C TYR A 92 2.10 -11.50 0.79
N ARG A 93 1.03 -11.75 0.02
CA ARG A 93 0.71 -10.91 -1.15
C ARG A 93 0.51 -9.46 -0.74
N LEU A 94 -0.27 -9.18 0.32
CA LEU A 94 -0.47 -7.82 0.80
C LEU A 94 0.84 -7.16 1.24
N VAL A 95 1.70 -7.88 1.96
CA VAL A 95 3.02 -7.37 2.37
C VAL A 95 3.91 -7.12 1.15
N ASN A 96 3.87 -7.97 0.14
CA ASN A 96 4.63 -7.74 -1.09
C ASN A 96 4.08 -6.54 -1.88
N THR A 97 2.76 -6.34 -1.90
CA THR A 97 2.13 -5.16 -2.49
C THR A 97 2.54 -3.87 -1.75
N TYR A 98 2.61 -3.90 -0.42
CA TYR A 98 3.18 -2.81 0.38
C TYR A 98 4.60 -2.48 -0.08
N LEU A 99 5.46 -3.50 -0.16
CA LEU A 99 6.86 -3.33 -0.55
C LEU A 99 6.99 -2.79 -1.96
N ALA A 100 6.16 -3.24 -2.91
CA ALA A 100 6.15 -2.71 -4.28
C ALA A 100 5.80 -1.21 -4.31
N ILE A 101 4.83 -0.78 -3.51
CA ILE A 101 4.42 0.63 -3.42
C ILE A 101 5.54 1.47 -2.80
N VAL A 102 6.05 1.05 -1.63
CA VAL A 102 7.12 1.79 -0.94
C VAL A 102 8.39 1.85 -1.79
N SER A 103 8.76 0.74 -2.43
CA SER A 103 9.91 0.71 -3.33
C SER A 103 9.71 1.64 -4.52
N GLY A 104 8.49 1.71 -5.08
CA GLY A 104 8.17 2.64 -6.15
C GLY A 104 8.32 4.11 -5.75
N PHE A 105 7.94 4.49 -4.53
CA PHE A 105 8.19 5.84 -4.01
C PHE A 105 9.68 6.10 -3.78
N ASN A 106 10.39 5.14 -3.14
CA ASN A 106 11.82 5.28 -2.84
C ASN A 106 12.71 5.23 -4.08
N GLU A 107 12.31 4.54 -5.14
CA GLU A 107 12.99 4.54 -6.44
C GLU A 107 12.95 5.93 -7.07
N TRP A 108 11.82 6.63 -6.92
CA TRP A 108 11.64 7.96 -7.48
C TRP A 108 12.27 9.06 -6.62
N VAL A 109 12.04 9.04 -5.31
CA VAL A 109 12.70 9.91 -4.34
C VAL A 109 13.42 9.02 -3.35
N PRO A 110 14.71 8.72 -3.59
CA PRO A 110 15.51 8.04 -2.60
C PRO A 110 15.69 9.00 -1.43
N VAL A 111 14.89 8.84 -0.38
CA VAL A 111 15.14 9.48 0.90
C VAL A 111 16.37 8.80 1.50
N VAL A 112 17.55 9.27 1.13
CA VAL A 112 18.79 8.88 1.80
C VAL A 112 18.72 9.52 3.18
N VAL A 113 18.54 8.71 4.22
CA VAL A 113 18.68 9.17 5.60
C VAL A 113 20.10 9.71 5.72
N SER A 114 20.27 11.04 5.70
CA SER A 114 21.58 11.62 5.96
C SER A 114 21.88 11.37 7.44
N ASP A 115 23.08 10.86 7.75
CA ASP A 115 23.53 10.52 9.12
C ASP A 115 23.32 11.62 10.17
N LYS A 116 23.02 12.85 9.76
CA LYS A 116 22.70 13.98 10.65
C LYS A 116 21.38 13.84 11.42
N GLN A 117 20.45 12.98 11.01
CA GLN A 117 19.19 12.76 11.74
C GLN A 117 19.30 11.77 12.91
N HIS A 118 20.34 10.93 12.93
CA HIS A 118 20.64 10.08 14.08
C HIS A 118 21.25 10.86 15.26
N TYR A 119 21.85 12.03 15.03
CA TYR A 119 22.49 12.80 16.10
C TYR A 119 21.48 13.56 17.00
N TYR A 120 20.31 13.92 16.48
CA TYR A 120 19.29 14.68 17.22
C TYR A 120 18.20 13.82 17.88
N SER A 121 18.23 12.50 17.69
CA SER A 121 17.27 11.57 18.32
C SER A 121 17.79 10.96 19.62
N TYR A 122 19.04 11.26 20.01
CA TYR A 122 19.69 10.81 21.25
C TYR A 122 20.21 11.95 22.13
N MET A 123 19.82 13.20 21.86
CA MET A 123 20.06 14.36 22.74
C MET A 123 18.76 14.85 23.36
#